data_AF-A0A8T2ZBW5-F1
#
_entry.id   AF-A0A8T2ZBW5-F1
#
_cell.length_a   1.000
_cell.length_b   1.000
_cell.length_c   1.000
_cell.angle_alpha   90.00
_cell.angle_beta   90.00
_cell.angle_gamma   90.00
#
_symmetry.space_group_name_H-M   'P 1'
#
loop_
_entity.id
_entity.type
_entity.pdbx_description
1 polymer ?
#
loop_
_entity_poly.entity_id
_entity_poly.type
_entity_poly.pdbx_seq_one_letter_code
_entity_poly.pdbx_strand_id
1 'polypeptide(L)' 'MRPDLFKVAFAGVPFVDALTTMLDPTIALTTSEWEEWGDPRKEVFSHCTKSYAPVDN' A
#
# COMPACT_ATOMS: atom_id res chain seq x y z
N MET A 1 6.07 1.44 12.77
CA MET A 1 6.32 -0.02 12.66
C MET A 1 6.94 -0.56 13.95
N ARG A 2 6.75 -1.84 14.30
CA ARG A 2 7.24 -2.50 15.53
C ARG A 2 7.76 -3.95 15.27
N PRO A 3 8.88 -4.11 14.53
CA PRO A 3 9.41 -5.43 14.20
C PRO A 3 9.97 -6.19 15.42
N ASP A 4 10.36 -5.47 16.47
CA ASP A 4 10.94 -6.00 17.71
C ASP A 4 9.99 -6.90 18.51
N LEU A 5 8.69 -6.80 18.27
CA LEU A 5 7.66 -7.55 18.98
C LEU A 5 7.51 -9.01 18.50
N PHE A 6 8.01 -9.33 17.31
CA PHE A 6 7.74 -10.61 16.66
C PHE A 6 9.03 -11.39 16.41
N LYS A 7 9.05 -12.67 16.83
CA LYS A 7 10.19 -13.57 16.59
C LYS A 7 10.21 -14.11 15.16
N VAL A 8 9.03 -14.25 14.55
CA VAL A 8 8.81 -14.71 13.18
C VAL A 8 7.48 -14.14 12.67
N ALA A 9 7.41 -13.82 11.38
CA ALA A 9 6.18 -13.45 10.68
C ALA A 9 6.12 -14.19 9.33
N PHE A 10 4.91 -14.49 8.88
CA PHE A 10 4.67 -15.07 7.56
C PHE A 10 3.73 -14.15 6.78
N ALA A 11 4.09 -13.86 5.53
CA ALA A 11 3.33 -12.99 4.65
C ALA A 11 3.02 -13.75 3.35
N GLY A 12 1.82 -14.30 3.25
CA GLY A 12 1.36 -15.03 2.07
C GLY A 12 0.64 -14.08 1.11
N VAL A 13 1.08 -14.03 -0.15
CA VAL A 13 0.60 -13.09 -1.19
C VAL A 13 0.36 -11.66 -0.66
N PRO A 14 1.35 -11.05 0.01
CA PRO A 14 1.12 -9.79 0.70
C PRO A 14 1.10 -8.62 -0.29
N PHE A 15 0.09 -7.78 -0.17
CA PHE A 15 0.06 -6.51 -0.87
C PHE A 15 0.98 -5.51 -0.15
N VAL A 16 2.21 -5.36 -0.66
CA VAL A 16 3.29 -4.58 0.00
C VAL A 16 3.73 -3.35 -0.79
N ASP A 17 3.53 -3.35 -2.11
CA ASP A 17 3.87 -2.23 -3.00
C ASP A 17 2.62 -1.37 -3.27
N ALA A 18 2.04 -0.85 -2.20
CA ALA A 18 0.74 -0.19 -2.24
C ALA A 18 0.77 1.13 -3.04
N LEU A 19 1.81 1.95 -2.85
CA LEU A 19 1.88 3.26 -3.51
C LEU A 19 2.05 3.10 -5.04
N THR A 20 3.00 2.28 -5.48
CA THR A 20 3.27 2.08 -6.91
C THR A 20 2.09 1.39 -7.60
N THR A 21 1.53 0.35 -6.99
CA THR A 21 0.35 -0.36 -7.55
C THR A 21 -0.84 0.57 -7.68
N MET A 22 -1.09 1.39 -6.66
CA MET A 22 -2.26 2.28 -6.65
C MET A 22 -2.14 3.48 -7.60
N LEU A 23 -0.93 3.79 -8.07
CA LEU A 23 -0.69 4.80 -9.10
C LEU A 23 -0.92 4.29 -10.53
N ASP A 24 -0.88 2.97 -10.76
CA ASP A 24 -1.01 2.36 -12.10
C ASP A 24 -2.40 1.73 -12.32
N PRO A 25 -3.30 2.39 -13.08
CA PRO A 25 -4.65 1.90 -13.33
C PRO A 25 -4.70 0.70 -14.29
N THR A 26 -3.59 0.30 -14.90
CA THR A 26 -3.53 -0.87 -15.79
C THR A 26 -3.42 -2.18 -15.02
N ILE A 27 -3.00 -2.11 -13.75
CA ILE A 27 -2.98 -3.26 -12.86
C ILE A 27 -4.42 -3.58 -12.45
N ALA A 28 -4.78 -4.87 -12.52
CA ALA A 28 -6.12 -5.32 -12.14
C ALA A 28 -6.42 -4.94 -10.68
N LEU A 29 -7.69 -4.63 -10.40
CA LEU A 29 -8.21 -4.18 -9.11
C LEU A 29 -7.83 -2.75 -8.68
N THR A 30 -6.78 -2.13 -9.23
CA THR A 30 -6.36 -0.77 -8.86
C THR A 30 -7.50 0.24 -8.89
N THR A 31 -8.28 0.26 -9.97
CA THR A 31 -9.34 1.27 -10.15
C THR A 31 -10.50 1.09 -9.18
N SER A 32 -10.85 -0.16 -8.85
CA SER A 32 -11.87 -0.47 -7.83
C SER A 32 -11.37 -0.21 -6.41
N GLU A 33 -10.09 -0.41 -6.16
CA GLU A 33 -9.49 -0.27 -4.83
C GLU A 33 -9.24 1.18 -4.40
N TRP A 34 -9.35 2.15 -5.32
CA TRP A 34 -9.34 3.57 -4.95
C TRP A 34 -10.51 3.98 -4.04
N GLU A 35 -11.63 3.25 -4.06
CA GLU A 35 -12.75 3.48 -3.13
C GLU A 35 -12.41 3.01 -1.70
N GLU A 36 -11.52 2.02 -1.55
CA GLU A 36 -11.10 1.48 -0.26
C GLU A 36 -9.92 2.28 0.33
N TRP A 37 -8.85 2.44 -0.44
CA TRP A 37 -7.59 3.02 0.05
C TRP A 37 -7.41 4.50 -0.28
N GLY A 38 -8.19 5.00 -1.23
CA GLY A 38 -8.02 6.33 -1.80
C GLY A 38 -7.14 6.33 -3.06
N ASP A 39 -7.28 7.38 -3.84
CA ASP A 39 -6.54 7.58 -5.08
C ASP A 39 -5.24 8.35 -4.81
N PRO A 40 -4.05 7.71 -4.85
CA PRO A 40 -2.77 8.35 -4.53
C PRO A 40 -2.34 9.39 -5.55
N ARG A 41 -3.07 9.59 -6.67
CA ARG A 41 -2.87 10.73 -7.57
C ARG A 41 -3.32 12.04 -6.93
N LYS A 42 -4.10 11.98 -5.84
CA LYS A 42 -4.40 13.13 -4.98
C LYS A 42 -3.38 13.16 -3.84
N GLU A 43 -2.79 14.34 -3.60
CA GLU A 43 -1.69 14.55 -2.65
C GLU A 43 -1.98 13.99 -1.24
N VAL A 44 -3.20 14.18 -0.72
CA VAL A 44 -3.62 13.70 0.60
C VAL A 44 -3.50 12.17 0.71
N PHE A 45 -3.94 11.44 -0.31
CA PHE A 45 -3.87 9.97 -0.31
C PHE A 45 -2.46 9.48 -0.62
N SER A 46 -1.68 10.20 -1.44
CA SER A 46 -0.26 9.89 -1.68
C SER A 46 0.54 9.88 -0.38
N HIS A 47 0.42 10.95 0.42
CA HIS A 47 1.10 11.05 1.70
C HIS A 47 0.60 10.02 2.72
N CYS A 48 -0.71 9.77 2.74
CA CYS A 48 -1.31 8.77 3.61
C CYS A 48 -0.77 7.38 3.27
N THR A 49 -0.88 6.94 2.02
CA THR A 49 -0.42 5.62 1.55
C THR A 49 1.08 5.44 1.76
N LYS A 50 1.89 6.45 1.44
CA LYS A 50 3.33 6.40 1.66
C LYS A 50 3.71 6.25 3.13
N SER A 51 2.90 6.77 4.06
CA SER A 51 3.22 6.71 5.50
C SER A 51 3.15 5.30 6.10
N TYR A 52 2.51 4.36 5.42
CA TYR A 52 2.36 2.98 5.90
C TYR A 52 2.71 1.89 4.88
N ALA A 53 2.88 2.22 3.59
CA ALA A 53 3.21 1.26 2.56
C ALA A 53 4.50 0.48 2.94
N PRO A 54 4.46 -0.86 3.02
CA PRO A 54 5.57 -1.65 3.54
C PRO A 54 6.88 -1.55 2.75
N VAL A 55 6.84 -1.31 1.44
CA VAL A 55 8.05 -1.10 0.62
C VAL A 55 8.64 0.30 0.81
N ASP A 56 7.82 1.28 1.19
CA ASP A 56 8.22 2.68 1.33
C ASP A 56 8.65 3.08 2.76
N ASN A 57 8.64 2.16 3.75
CA ASN A 57 8.96 2.39 5.17
C ASN A 57 9.90 1.33 5.77
#